data_AF-A0A344UV43-F1
#
_entry.id   AF-A0A344UV43-F1
#
_cell.length_a   1.000
_cell.length_b   1.000
_cell.length_c   1.000
_cell.angle_alpha   90.00
_cell.angle_beta   90.00
_cell.angle_gamma   90.00
#
_symmetry.space_group_name_H-M   'P 1'
#
loop_
_entity.id
_entity.type
_entity.pdbx_description
1 polymer ?
#
loop_
_entity_poly.entity_id
_entity_poly.type
_entity_poly.pdbx_seq_one_letter_code
_entity_poly.pdbx_strand_id
1 'polypeptide(L)'
;MNRDASNLRLRVWRRDSPDRHRLVKLVLNIAQARHRAWLAGEPDPYGLPIPYGIERPVSCVIDGSAKFAAPSPTPEDHPESTT
;
A
#
# COMPACT_ATOMS: atom_id res chain seq x y z
N MET A 1 50.10 -1.48 -21.42
CA MET A 1 49.01 -1.35 -20.43
C MET A 1 48.43 -2.73 -20.21
N ASN A 2 48.56 -3.30 -19.01
CA ASN A 2 48.13 -4.67 -18.72
C ASN A 2 46.63 -4.76 -18.39
N ARG A 3 46.07 -5.95 -18.63
CA ARG A 3 44.63 -6.22 -18.71
C ARG A 3 44.07 -6.77 -17.39
N ASP A 4 44.55 -6.23 -16.26
CA ASP A 4 44.40 -6.82 -14.91
C ASP A 4 43.07 -6.49 -14.21
N ALA A 5 42.01 -6.19 -14.97
CA ALA A 5 40.71 -5.76 -14.43
C ALA A 5 39.63 -6.86 -14.41
N SER A 6 39.91 -8.07 -14.90
CA SER A 6 38.89 -9.07 -15.25
C SER A 6 38.63 -10.18 -14.22
N ASN A 7 39.25 -10.13 -13.04
CA ASN A 7 39.16 -11.23 -12.05
C ASN A 7 38.76 -10.79 -10.63
N LEU A 8 37.90 -9.78 -10.48
CA LEU A 8 37.18 -9.54 -9.21
C LEU A 8 36.16 -10.67 -8.98
N ARG A 9 36.65 -11.84 -8.59
CA ARG A 9 35.84 -13.00 -8.20
C ARG A 9 35.13 -12.67 -6.89
N LEU A 10 33.98 -12.00 -7.00
CA LEU A 10 33.02 -11.84 -5.92
C LEU A 10 32.72 -13.22 -5.35
N ARG A 11 33.31 -13.55 -4.21
CA ARG A 11 33.03 -14.80 -3.50
C ARG A 11 31.61 -14.65 -2.94
N VAL A 12 30.63 -15.10 -3.70
CA VAL A 12 29.24 -15.18 -3.23
C VAL A 12 29.20 -16.17 -2.09
N TRP A 13 29.35 -15.64 -0.87
CA TRP A 13 29.10 -16.41 0.34
C TRP A 13 27.61 -16.73 0.33
N ARG A 14 27.27 -17.98 -0.03
CA ARG A 14 25.93 -18.54 0.19
C ARG A 14 25.71 -18.47 1.70
N ARG A 15 25.04 -17.41 2.16
CA ARG A 15 24.63 -17.28 3.56
C ARG A 15 23.77 -18.50 3.87
N ASP A 16 24.00 -19.14 5.01
CA ASP A 16 23.08 -20.12 5.54
C ASP A 16 21.66 -19.55 5.55
N SER A 17 20.67 -20.44 5.37
CA SER A 17 19.26 -20.07 5.21
C SER A 17 18.89 -18.98 6.22
N PRO A 18 18.48 -17.78 5.78
CA PRO A 18 18.34 -16.65 6.66
C PRO A 18 17.33 -17.00 7.75
N ASP A 19 17.72 -16.81 9.01
CA ASP A 19 16.84 -17.05 10.16
C ASP A 19 15.51 -16.32 9.95
N ARG A 20 14.47 -17.10 9.65
CA ARG A 20 13.14 -16.58 9.32
C ARG A 20 12.54 -15.85 10.50
N HIS A 21 12.81 -16.29 11.73
CA HIS A 21 12.32 -15.63 12.93
C HIS A 21 12.97 -14.25 13.08
N ARG A 22 14.29 -14.15 12.88
CA ARG A 22 15.00 -12.87 12.87
C ARG A 22 14.54 -11.94 11.73
N LEU A 23 14.27 -12.48 10.54
CA LEU A 23 13.75 -11.70 9.40
C LEU A 23 12.36 -11.14 9.70
N VAL A 24 11.43 -11.99 10.19
CA VAL A 24 10.07 -11.57 10.57
C VAL A 24 10.12 -10.50 11.67
N LYS A 25 10.95 -10.71 12.71
CA LYS A 25 11.16 -9.72 13.79
C LYS A 25 11.68 -8.37 13.26
N LEU A 26 12.61 -8.39 12.31
CA LEU A 26 13.13 -7.17 11.69
C LEU A 26 12.03 -6.42 10.91
N VAL A 27 11.27 -7.12 10.07
CA VAL A 27 10.18 -6.53 9.27
C VAL A 27 9.09 -5.94 10.16
N LEU A 28 8.68 -6.64 11.22
CA LEU A 28 7.69 -6.15 12.18
C LEU A 28 8.17 -4.91 12.93
N ASN A 29 9.44 -4.87 13.35
CA ASN A 29 10.02 -3.70 14.01
C ASN A 29 10.04 -2.47 13.07
N ILE A 30 10.41 -2.66 11.80
CA ILE A 30 10.38 -1.59 10.79
C ILE A 30 8.95 -1.08 10.59
N ALA A 31 7.98 -1.98 10.39
CA ALA A 31 6.57 -1.60 10.22
C ALA A 31 6.03 -0.84 11.44
N GLN A 32 6.37 -1.28 12.66
CA GLN A 32 5.94 -0.60 13.89
C GLN A 32 6.56 0.79 14.03
N ALA A 33 7.85 0.96 13.69
CA ALA A 33 8.52 2.25 13.72
C ALA A 33 7.91 3.24 12.71
N ARG A 34 7.67 2.79 11.47
CA ARG A 34 6.99 3.60 10.43
C ARG A 34 5.56 4.01 10.86
N HIS A 35 4.80 3.09 11.43
CA HIS A 35 3.45 3.38 11.92
C HIS A 35 3.46 4.41 13.06
N ARG A 36 4.42 4.34 13.99
CA ARG A 36 4.59 5.35 15.05
C ARG A 36 4.96 6.72 14.50
N ALA A 37 5.87 6.80 13.52
CA ALA A 37 6.21 8.06 12.85
C ALA A 37 4.98 8.67 12.17
N TRP A 38 4.21 7.87 11.42
CA TRP A 38 2.96 8.29 10.78
C TRP A 38 1.92 8.82 11.78
N LEU A 39 1.73 8.17 12.92
CA LEU A 39 0.86 8.65 13.99
C LEU A 39 1.35 9.95 14.64
N ALA A 40 2.67 10.14 14.74
CA ALA A 40 3.29 11.36 15.26
C ALA A 40 3.30 12.53 14.25
N GLY A 41 3.05 12.26 12.96
CA GLY A 41 3.23 13.24 11.88
C GLY A 41 4.69 13.42 11.44
N GLU A 42 5.60 12.61 11.97
CA GLU A 42 7.03 12.62 11.68
C GLU A 42 7.36 11.92 10.35
N PRO A 43 8.46 12.28 9.66
CA PRO A 43 8.90 11.60 8.44
C PRO A 43 9.28 10.14 8.70
N ASP A 44 9.20 9.31 7.66
CA ASP A 44 9.58 7.90 7.73
C ASP A 44 11.07 7.76 8.13
N PRO A 45 11.40 7.12 9.28
CA PRO A 45 12.78 7.00 9.76
C PRO A 45 13.68 6.17 8.85
N TYR A 46 13.13 5.43 7.89
CA TYR A 46 13.88 4.66 6.90
C TYR A 46 13.84 5.25 5.49
N GLY A 47 13.14 6.37 5.27
CA GLY A 47 13.01 7.01 3.96
C GLY A 47 12.46 6.09 2.86
N LEU A 48 11.71 5.05 3.22
CA LEU A 48 11.22 4.07 2.27
C LEU A 48 10.09 4.70 1.43
N PRO A 49 10.06 4.50 0.10
CA PRO A 49 9.01 5.05 -0.73
C PRO A 49 7.64 4.58 -0.22
N ILE A 50 6.65 5.48 -0.28
CA ILE A 50 5.27 5.10 -0.04
C ILE A 50 4.89 4.13 -1.16
N PRO A 51 4.38 2.92 -0.85
CA PRO A 51 3.95 2.00 -1.89
C PRO A 51 2.79 2.62 -2.69
N TYR A 52 2.88 2.52 -4.02
CA TYR A 52 1.88 3.05 -4.94
C TYR A 52 0.46 2.64 -4.51
N GLY A 53 -0.43 3.63 -4.41
CA GLY A 53 -1.81 3.44 -3.93
C GLY A 53 -2.06 3.74 -2.45
N ILE A 54 -1.02 4.06 -1.65
CA ILE A 54 -1.18 4.57 -0.27
C ILE A 54 -0.73 6.04 -0.16
N GLU A 55 -0.82 6.79 -1.25
CA GLU A 55 -0.71 8.25 -1.19
C GLU A 55 -1.89 8.79 -0.39
N ARG A 56 -1.60 9.33 0.79
CA ARG A 56 -2.60 9.92 1.70
C ARG A 56 -3.34 11.00 0.90
N PRO A 57 -4.62 10.84 0.53
CA PRO A 57 -5.30 11.81 -0.32
C PRO A 57 -5.31 13.15 0.41
N VAL A 58 -4.68 14.14 -0.20
CA VAL A 58 -4.53 15.47 0.37
C VAL A 58 -5.93 16.09 0.41
N SER A 59 -6.54 16.06 1.59
CA SER A 59 -7.87 16.61 1.87
C SER A 59 -8.90 16.37 0.77
N CYS A 60 -9.39 15.14 0.64
CA CYS A 60 -10.79 14.97 0.23
C CYS A 60 -11.67 15.59 1.32
N VAL A 61 -11.94 16.89 1.20
CA VAL A 61 -13.04 17.54 1.91
C VAL A 61 -14.28 16.78 1.49
N ILE A 62 -14.86 16.00 2.41
CA ILE A 62 -16.18 15.43 2.24
C ILE A 62 -17.15 16.60 2.45
N ASP A 63 -17.33 17.40 1.39
CA ASP A 63 -18.41 18.37 1.34
C ASP A 63 -19.72 17.60 1.47
N GLY A 64 -20.42 17.86 2.57
CA GLY A 64 -21.60 17.12 3.01
C GLY A 64 -22.80 17.35 2.08
N SER A 65 -22.80 16.75 0.90
CA SER A 65 -23.94 16.75 -0.01
C SER A 65 -24.00 15.48 -0.87
N ALA A 66 -23.88 14.32 -0.23
CA ALA A 66 -24.41 13.08 -0.77
C ALA A 66 -25.95 13.15 -0.78
N LYS A 67 -26.52 13.88 -1.76
CA LYS A 67 -27.93 13.74 -2.11
C LYS A 67 -28.10 12.36 -2.72
N PHE A 68 -28.47 11.39 -1.89
CA PHE A 68 -28.97 10.11 -2.35
C PHE A 68 -30.20 10.38 -3.24
N ALA A 69 -30.03 10.21 -4.55
CA ALA A 69 -31.18 10.13 -5.44
C ALA A 69 -32.02 8.92 -4.99
N ALA A 70 -33.28 9.16 -4.66
CA ALA A 70 -34.22 8.06 -4.43
C ALA A 70 -34.25 7.18 -5.69
N PRO A 71 -34.36 5.84 -5.57
CA PRO A 71 -34.44 4.97 -6.72
C PRO A 71 -35.61 5.40 -7.61
N SER A 72 -35.33 5.66 -8.89
CA SER A 72 -36.38 5.99 -9.86
C SER A 72 -37.43 4.87 -9.87
N PRO A 73 -38.73 5.20 -9.82
CA PRO A 73 -39.76 4.19 -10.06
C PRO A 73 -39.58 3.64 -11.49
N THR A 74 -39.53 2.32 -11.59
CA THR A 74 -39.56 1.60 -12.87
C THR A 74 -40.86 1.90 -13.60
N PRO A 75 -40.83 2.28 -14.88
CA PRO A 75 -42.05 2.50 -15.65
C PRO A 75 -42.55 1.18 -16.28
N GLU A 76 -43.87 1.11 -16.54
CA GLU A 76 -44.56 0.12 -17.42
C GLU A 76 -44.64 -1.33 -16.86
N ASP A 77 -45.72 -2.12 -17.01
CA ASP A 77 -47.17 -1.87 -17.29
C ASP A 77 -47.95 -3.18 -16.91
N HIS A 78 -49.28 -3.39 -17.03
CA HIS A 78 -50.47 -2.60 -17.41
C HIS A 78 -51.68 -3.23 -16.66
N PRO A 79 -52.72 -2.47 -16.22
CA PRO A 79 -53.95 -3.07 -15.67
C PRO A 79 -54.91 -3.53 -16.78
N GLU A 80 -55.23 -4.83 -16.84
CA GLU A 80 -56.35 -5.32 -17.64
C GLU A 80 -57.47 -5.85 -16.73
N SER A 81 -58.66 -5.28 -16.91
CA SER A 81 -59.90 -5.70 -16.23
C SER A 81 -60.60 -6.81 -17.02
N THR A 82 -61.38 -7.64 -16.30
CA THR A 82 -62.64 -8.32 -16.73
C THR A 82 -62.64 -9.82 -16.44
N THR A 83 -63.33 -10.22 -15.36
CA THR A 83 -64.51 -11.13 -15.37
C THR A 83 -65.13 -11.11 -13.97
#